data_AF-A0A538GG74-F1
#
_entry.id   AF-A0A538GG74-F1
#
_cell.length_a   1.000
_cell.length_b   1.000
_cell.length_c   1.000
_cell.angle_alpha   90.00
_cell.angle_beta   90.00
_cell.angle_gamma   90.00
#
_symmetry.space_group_name_H-M   'P 1'
#
loop_
_entity.id
_entity.type
_entity.pdbx_description
1 polymer ?
#
loop_
_entity_poly.entity_id
_entity_poly.type
_entity_poly.pdbx_seq_one_letter_code
_entity_poly.pdbx_strand_id
1 'polypeptide(L)'
;MPERKRTLERLADFLGLPLELVTRAEGRISPFVYARELLRDERKVAGLYDVTITGTDPFPDRPEHGAPDPTLAGIGPAYTAAINRQLRSEIGVQTDREYRLLSLEVNQAWKEDTKRHFFTPPEGATDSFRYGMALNPHMRAFLSHGRYDMATPYYASDRLRNLMRLDPDTTGRLTVRHFEGGHMFYAWEESRHAFTAAIAEFVAGALAG
;
A
#
# COMPACT_ATOMS: atom_id res chain seq x y z
N MET A 1 -12.16 -17.99 -29.05
CA MET A 1 -10.68 -17.90 -29.18
C MET A 1 -10.17 -16.51 -29.63
N PRO A 2 -10.74 -15.85 -30.67
CA PRO A 2 -10.28 -14.51 -31.09
C PRO A 2 -10.41 -13.44 -30.00
N GLU A 3 -11.48 -13.49 -29.21
CA GLU A 3 -11.71 -12.56 -28.11
C GLU A 3 -10.66 -12.69 -27.00
N ARG A 4 -10.30 -13.91 -26.60
CA ARG A 4 -9.24 -14.15 -25.61
C ARG A 4 -7.92 -13.51 -26.04
N LYS A 5 -7.49 -13.76 -27.28
CA LYS A 5 -6.25 -13.20 -27.83
C LYS A 5 -6.28 -11.67 -27.79
N ARG A 6 -7.33 -11.05 -28.32
CA ARG A 6 -7.51 -9.59 -28.32
C ARG A 6 -7.51 -8.99 -26.91
N THR A 7 -8.12 -9.66 -25.94
CA THR A 7 -8.13 -9.21 -24.54
C THR A 7 -6.73 -9.23 -23.94
N LEU A 8 -5.95 -10.29 -24.18
CA LEU A 8 -4.59 -10.40 -23.67
C LEU A 8 -3.63 -9.40 -24.36
N GLU A 9 -3.81 -9.14 -25.66
CA GLU A 9 -3.06 -8.10 -26.38
C GLU A 9 -3.30 -6.72 -25.80
N ARG A 10 -4.56 -6.36 -25.57
CA ARG A 10 -4.91 -5.07 -24.93
C ARG A 10 -4.39 -4.96 -23.51
N LEU A 11 -4.42 -6.06 -22.75
CA LEU A 11 -3.90 -6.09 -21.39
C LEU A 11 -2.37 -5.92 -21.37
N ALA A 12 -1.66 -6.58 -22.29
CA ALA A 12 -0.21 -6.44 -22.43
C ALA A 12 0.19 -4.99 -22.78
N ASP A 13 -0.51 -4.38 -23.73
CA ASP A 13 -0.33 -2.97 -24.10
C ASP A 13 -0.60 -2.03 -22.92
N PHE A 14 -1.72 -2.22 -22.22
CA PHE A 14 -2.09 -1.41 -21.06
C PHE A 14 -1.09 -1.51 -19.89
N LEU A 15 -0.56 -2.70 -19.63
CA LEU A 15 0.41 -2.94 -18.56
C LEU A 15 1.86 -2.61 -18.99
N GLY A 16 2.12 -2.37 -20.27
CA GLY A 16 3.49 -2.26 -20.78
C GLY A 16 4.31 -3.54 -20.61
N LEU A 17 3.66 -4.71 -20.58
CA LEU A 17 4.32 -6.00 -20.37
C LEU A 17 4.38 -6.83 -21.67
N PRO A 18 5.37 -7.74 -21.82
CA PRO A 18 5.43 -8.62 -22.96
C PRO A 18 4.16 -9.49 -23.11
N LEU A 19 3.60 -9.56 -24.32
CA LEU A 19 2.39 -10.37 -24.59
C LEU A 19 2.57 -11.84 -24.21
N GLU A 20 3.77 -12.38 -24.39
CA GLU A 20 4.11 -13.76 -24.04
C GLU A 20 3.99 -14.01 -22.53
N LEU A 21 4.46 -13.06 -21.71
CA LEU A 21 4.33 -13.10 -20.25
C LEU A 21 2.85 -13.04 -19.84
N VAL A 22 2.10 -12.08 -20.39
CA VAL A 22 0.67 -11.89 -20.09
C VAL A 22 -0.15 -13.10 -20.51
N THR A 23 0.17 -13.69 -21.66
CA THR A 23 -0.49 -14.90 -22.17
C THR A 23 -0.19 -16.10 -21.28
N ARG A 24 1.08 -16.31 -20.90
CA ARG A 24 1.48 -17.39 -19.99
C ARG A 24 0.81 -17.28 -18.63
N ALA A 25 0.60 -16.05 -18.15
CA ALA A 25 -0.10 -15.78 -16.89
C ALA A 25 -1.63 -15.82 -17.00
N GLU A 26 -2.20 -16.12 -18.19
CA GLU A 26 -3.65 -16.05 -18.44
C GLU A 26 -4.26 -14.69 -18.03
N GLY A 27 -3.50 -13.61 -18.20
CA GLY A 27 -3.88 -12.26 -17.79
C GLY A 27 -3.88 -12.00 -16.27
N ARG A 28 -3.43 -12.95 -15.44
CA ARG A 28 -3.35 -12.81 -13.98
C ARG A 28 -1.94 -12.40 -13.54
N ILE A 29 -1.63 -11.12 -13.70
CA ILE A 29 -0.34 -10.56 -13.31
C ILE A 29 -0.38 -10.17 -11.82
N SER A 30 0.56 -10.69 -11.03
CA SER A 30 0.72 -10.26 -9.64
C SER A 30 1.55 -8.96 -9.57
N PRO A 31 1.41 -8.14 -8.51
CA PRO A 31 2.23 -6.95 -8.32
C PRO A 31 3.73 -7.24 -8.36
N PHE A 32 4.17 -8.38 -7.81
CA PHE A 32 5.57 -8.81 -7.84
C PHE A 32 6.08 -9.09 -9.24
N VAL A 33 5.25 -9.74 -10.08
CA VAL A 33 5.60 -9.99 -11.49
C VAL A 33 5.67 -8.68 -12.25
N TYR A 34 4.68 -7.79 -12.06
CA TYR A 34 4.67 -6.48 -12.71
C TYR A 34 5.91 -5.66 -12.34
N ALA A 35 6.19 -5.50 -11.04
CA ALA A 35 7.33 -4.74 -10.53
C ALA A 35 8.68 -5.24 -11.07
N ARG A 36 8.79 -6.55 -11.31
CA ARG A 36 10.01 -7.16 -11.83
C ARG A 36 10.14 -7.07 -13.35
N GLU A 37 9.05 -7.28 -14.07
CA GLU A 37 9.10 -7.50 -15.52
C GLU A 37 8.98 -6.19 -16.32
N LEU A 38 8.39 -5.14 -15.75
CA LEU A 38 8.15 -3.86 -16.44
C LEU A 38 9.42 -3.24 -17.03
N LEU A 39 10.54 -3.29 -16.29
CA LEU A 39 11.82 -2.67 -16.67
C LEU A 39 12.96 -3.69 -16.78
N ARG A 40 12.60 -4.95 -17.06
CA ARG A 40 13.55 -6.07 -17.13
C ARG A 40 14.65 -5.85 -18.15
N ASP A 41 14.31 -5.29 -19.31
CA ASP A 41 15.26 -5.01 -20.40
C ASP A 41 16.28 -3.92 -20.04
N GLU A 42 15.96 -3.07 -19.05
CA GLU A 42 16.88 -2.09 -18.47
C GLU A 42 17.67 -2.61 -17.27
N ARG A 43 17.51 -3.90 -16.92
CA ARG A 43 18.06 -4.51 -15.70
C ARG A 43 17.61 -3.78 -14.42
N LYS A 44 16.35 -3.36 -14.38
CA LYS A 44 15.75 -2.67 -13.24
C LYS A 44 14.51 -3.40 -12.71
N VAL A 45 14.26 -3.19 -11.41
CA VAL A 45 13.00 -3.54 -10.74
C VAL A 45 12.34 -2.26 -10.22
N ALA A 46 11.01 -2.20 -10.29
CA ALA A 46 10.22 -1.14 -9.68
C ALA A 46 9.90 -1.47 -8.21
N GLY A 47 9.66 -0.45 -7.39
CA GLY A 47 9.19 -0.59 -6.02
C GLY A 47 7.74 -1.05 -5.94
N LEU A 48 7.45 -1.99 -5.05
CA LEU A 48 6.08 -2.31 -4.65
C LEU A 48 5.49 -1.20 -3.77
N TYR A 49 6.34 -0.60 -2.93
CA TYR A 49 5.94 0.51 -2.07
C TYR A 49 5.84 1.83 -2.83
N ASP A 50 6.54 2.00 -3.95
CA ASP A 50 6.35 3.13 -4.86
C ASP A 50 6.83 2.71 -6.25
N VAL A 51 5.90 2.51 -7.19
CA VAL A 51 6.24 2.01 -8.53
C VAL A 51 7.06 3.01 -9.37
N THR A 52 7.11 4.28 -8.95
CA THR A 52 7.94 5.30 -9.60
C THR A 52 9.42 5.21 -9.21
N ILE A 53 9.72 4.52 -8.09
CA ILE A 53 11.09 4.29 -7.62
C ILE A 53 11.58 2.98 -8.21
N THR A 54 12.80 3.00 -8.74
CA THR A 54 13.42 1.82 -9.38
C THR A 54 14.79 1.54 -8.77
N GLY A 55 15.21 0.28 -8.84
CA GLY A 55 16.54 -0.17 -8.43
C GLY A 55 17.14 -1.11 -9.47
N THR A 56 18.46 -1.29 -9.43
CA THR A 56 19.13 -2.31 -10.25
C THR A 56 18.68 -3.71 -9.82
N ASP A 57 18.35 -4.59 -10.77
CA ASP A 57 18.13 -6.00 -10.48
C ASP A 57 19.48 -6.72 -10.28
N PRO A 58 19.82 -7.18 -9.05
CA PRO A 58 21.02 -7.96 -8.81
C PRO A 58 20.92 -9.38 -9.41
N PHE A 59 19.72 -9.89 -9.66
CA PHE A 59 19.47 -11.27 -10.09
C PHE A 59 18.55 -11.34 -11.33
N PRO A 60 18.95 -10.74 -12.47
CA PRO A 60 18.12 -10.68 -13.67
C PRO A 60 17.81 -12.07 -14.25
N ASP A 61 18.67 -13.06 -14.01
CA ASP A 61 18.55 -14.43 -14.49
C ASP A 61 17.51 -15.27 -13.75
N ARG A 62 17.13 -14.90 -12.52
CA ARG A 62 16.19 -15.68 -11.71
C ARG A 62 14.74 -15.47 -12.17
N PRO A 63 13.79 -16.35 -11.82
CA PRO A 63 12.36 -16.06 -12.02
C PRO A 63 11.73 -15.32 -10.84
N GLU A 64 12.21 -15.53 -9.61
CA GLU A 64 11.64 -14.90 -8.41
C GLU A 64 12.14 -13.46 -8.20
N HIS A 65 11.29 -12.64 -7.55
CA HIS A 65 11.70 -11.36 -7.01
C HIS A 65 12.55 -11.58 -5.75
N GLY A 66 13.87 -11.50 -5.88
CA GLY A 66 14.82 -11.69 -4.78
C GLY A 66 15.56 -10.42 -4.34
N ALA A 67 15.28 -9.28 -4.97
CA ALA A 67 15.87 -8.01 -4.63
C ALA A 67 15.10 -7.35 -3.46
N PRO A 68 15.78 -6.60 -2.57
CA PRO A 68 15.09 -5.69 -1.68
C PRO A 68 14.26 -4.66 -2.46
N ASP A 69 13.09 -4.31 -1.95
CA ASP A 69 12.28 -3.24 -2.51
C ASP A 69 13.10 -1.92 -2.53
N PRO A 70 13.26 -1.26 -3.70
CA PRO A 70 14.12 -0.09 -3.83
C PRO A 70 13.63 1.11 -3.00
N THR A 71 12.32 1.26 -2.82
CA THR A 71 11.74 2.31 -1.98
C THR A 71 12.13 2.10 -0.53
N LEU A 72 11.92 0.90 0.02
CA LEU A 72 12.29 0.58 1.40
C LEU A 72 13.80 0.62 1.64
N ALA A 73 14.58 0.05 0.72
CA ALA A 73 16.03 0.05 0.79
C ALA A 73 16.60 1.48 0.80
N GLY A 74 16.00 2.40 0.03
CA GLY A 74 16.40 3.81 0.00
C GLY A 74 16.08 4.58 1.28
N ILE A 75 14.91 4.37 1.89
CA ILE A 75 14.48 5.16 3.06
C ILE A 75 14.93 4.58 4.41
N GLY A 76 15.20 3.27 4.47
CA GLY A 76 15.51 2.55 5.71
C GLY A 76 16.65 3.17 6.55
N PRO A 77 17.83 3.48 5.96
CA PRO A 77 18.92 4.09 6.72
C PRO A 77 18.56 5.46 7.32
N ALA A 78 17.87 6.30 6.54
CA ALA A 78 17.45 7.63 6.99
C ALA A 78 16.47 7.55 8.18
N TYR A 79 15.47 6.65 8.09
CA TYR A 79 14.51 6.43 9.16
C TYR A 79 15.17 5.83 10.41
N THR A 80 16.13 4.92 10.24
CA THR A 80 16.89 4.31 11.35
C THR A 80 17.68 5.37 12.13
N ALA A 81 18.35 6.27 11.42
CA ALA A 81 19.10 7.35 12.03
C ALA A 81 18.18 8.35 12.75
N ALA A 82 17.09 8.76 12.09
CA ALA A 82 16.14 9.72 12.63
C ALA A 82 15.49 9.22 13.92
N ILE A 83 15.00 7.97 13.95
CA ILE A 83 14.34 7.44 15.14
C ILE A 83 15.31 7.22 16.31
N ASN A 84 16.54 6.78 16.05
CA ASN A 84 17.53 6.64 17.11
C ASN A 84 17.90 8.00 17.73
N ARG A 85 18.04 9.05 16.91
CA ARG A 85 18.23 10.42 17.40
C ARG A 85 17.03 10.88 18.24
N GLN A 86 15.81 10.69 17.74
CA GLN A 86 14.58 11.09 18.44
C GLN A 86 14.48 10.39 19.81
N LEU A 87 14.69 9.08 19.86
CA LEU A 87 14.57 8.31 21.10
C LEU A 87 15.66 8.68 22.10
N ARG A 88 16.92 8.75 21.67
CA ARG A 88 18.07 8.87 22.58
C ARG A 88 18.36 10.31 22.98
N SER A 89 18.27 11.26 22.04
CA SER A 89 18.66 12.65 22.26
C SER A 89 17.49 13.56 22.64
N GLU A 90 16.32 13.37 22.02
CA GLU A 90 15.18 14.27 22.23
C GLU A 90 14.26 13.76 23.36
N ILE A 91 13.91 12.47 23.36
CA ILE A 91 13.04 11.87 24.37
C ILE A 91 13.84 11.40 25.61
N GLY A 92 15.12 11.03 25.41
CA GLY A 92 16.01 10.61 26.50
C GLY A 92 15.89 9.13 26.89
N VAL A 93 15.37 8.26 26.02
CA VAL A 93 15.24 6.82 26.29
C VAL A 93 16.63 6.19 26.45
N GLN A 94 16.91 5.71 27.67
CA GLN A 94 18.14 4.97 28.00
C GLN A 94 17.87 3.47 27.92
N THR A 95 18.43 2.82 26.90
CA THR A 95 18.35 1.36 26.73
C THR A 95 19.54 0.84 25.93
N ASP A 96 19.95 -0.37 26.28
CA ASP A 96 20.91 -1.23 25.56
C ASP A 96 20.26 -1.99 24.39
N ARG A 97 18.93 -1.93 24.26
CA ARG A 97 18.20 -2.60 23.17
C ARG A 97 18.47 -1.96 21.82
N GLU A 98 18.61 -2.80 20.80
CA GLU A 98 18.66 -2.40 19.41
C GLU A 98 17.26 -1.99 18.92
N TYR A 99 17.16 -0.84 18.27
CA TYR A 99 15.94 -0.46 17.56
C TYR A 99 15.91 -1.13 16.19
N ARG A 100 14.94 -2.03 15.96
CA ARG A 100 14.71 -2.69 14.67
C ARG A 100 13.53 -2.04 13.96
N LEU A 101 13.77 -1.40 12.80
CA LEU A 101 12.71 -0.80 11.99
C LEU A 101 11.65 -1.82 11.54
N LEU A 102 12.12 -3.01 11.17
CA LEU A 102 11.28 -4.13 10.76
C LEU A 102 11.95 -5.43 11.22
N SER A 103 11.23 -6.26 11.94
CA SER A 103 11.71 -7.58 12.36
C SER A 103 10.98 -8.67 11.58
N LEU A 104 11.69 -9.31 10.63
CA LEU A 104 11.16 -10.44 9.87
C LEU A 104 10.90 -11.65 10.76
N GLU A 105 11.66 -11.81 11.85
CA GLU A 105 11.44 -12.83 12.86
C GLU A 105 10.06 -12.65 13.53
N VAL A 106 9.75 -11.43 13.98
CA VAL A 106 8.44 -11.12 14.58
C VAL A 106 7.34 -11.26 13.55
N ASN A 107 7.56 -10.80 12.31
CA ASN A 107 6.60 -10.95 11.22
C ASN A 107 6.28 -12.43 10.92
N GLN A 108 7.29 -13.29 10.85
CA GLN A 108 7.13 -14.73 10.61
C GLN A 108 6.52 -15.47 11.79
N ALA A 109 6.77 -14.99 13.01
CA ALA A 109 6.21 -15.57 14.24
C ALA A 109 4.77 -15.11 14.51
N TRP A 110 4.29 -14.05 13.86
CA TRP A 110 2.93 -13.55 14.02
C TRP A 110 1.90 -14.59 13.59
N LYS A 111 0.88 -14.81 14.43
CA LYS A 111 -0.20 -15.76 14.18
C LYS A 111 -1.55 -15.11 14.45
N GLU A 112 -2.51 -15.34 13.57
CA GLU A 112 -3.93 -15.12 13.85
C GLU A 112 -4.44 -16.35 14.62
N ASP A 113 -4.67 -16.20 15.91
CA ASP A 113 -5.10 -17.28 16.82
C ASP A 113 -6.62 -17.31 17.05
N THR A 114 -7.36 -16.46 16.34
CA THR A 114 -8.82 -16.46 16.35
C THR A 114 -9.37 -17.78 15.78
N LYS A 115 -9.99 -18.59 16.64
CA LYS A 115 -10.64 -19.84 16.21
C LYS A 115 -11.83 -19.54 15.31
N ARG A 116 -11.76 -19.97 14.06
CA ARG A 116 -12.85 -19.82 13.08
C ARG A 116 -13.11 -21.11 12.33
N HIS A 117 -14.30 -21.17 11.75
CA HIS A 117 -14.63 -22.26 10.86
C HIS A 117 -13.77 -22.18 9.59
N PHE A 118 -13.40 -23.33 9.03
CA PHE A 118 -12.51 -23.40 7.85
C PHE A 118 -13.04 -22.63 6.63
N PHE A 119 -14.37 -22.53 6.48
CA PHE A 119 -15.02 -21.79 5.40
C PHE A 119 -15.22 -20.30 5.69
N THR A 120 -14.81 -19.81 6.85
CA THR A 120 -14.87 -18.38 7.14
C THR A 120 -13.76 -17.67 6.36
N PRO A 121 -14.08 -16.66 5.54
CA PRO A 121 -13.05 -15.87 4.88
C PRO A 121 -12.15 -15.18 5.90
N PRO A 122 -10.92 -14.78 5.50
CA PRO A 122 -10.01 -14.02 6.37
C PRO A 122 -10.68 -12.77 6.95
N GLU A 123 -10.26 -12.34 8.14
CA GLU A 123 -10.80 -11.11 8.72
C GLU A 123 -10.48 -9.90 7.84
N GLY A 124 -11.49 -9.07 7.61
CA GLY A 124 -11.32 -7.75 7.03
C GLY A 124 -11.93 -6.71 7.95
N ALA A 125 -11.42 -5.48 7.90
CA ALA A 125 -11.93 -4.39 8.74
C ALA A 125 -13.27 -3.82 8.26
N THR A 126 -13.74 -4.16 7.06
CA THR A 126 -14.92 -3.58 6.40
C THR A 126 -16.20 -3.69 7.25
N ASP A 127 -16.44 -4.86 7.86
CA ASP A 127 -17.67 -5.10 8.64
C ASP A 127 -17.68 -4.35 9.97
N SER A 128 -16.55 -4.39 10.69
CA SER A 128 -16.38 -3.63 11.93
C SER A 128 -16.44 -2.12 11.66
N PHE A 129 -15.85 -1.67 10.54
CA PHE A 129 -15.85 -0.27 10.14
C PHE A 129 -17.26 0.24 9.80
N ARG A 130 -18.03 -0.49 8.97
CA ARG A 130 -19.42 -0.11 8.66
C ARG A 130 -20.30 -0.12 9.92
N TYR A 131 -20.11 -1.11 10.80
CA TYR A 131 -20.86 -1.20 12.06
C TYR A 131 -20.59 0.00 12.96
N GLY A 132 -19.32 0.36 13.17
CA GLY A 132 -18.94 1.51 13.98
C GLY A 132 -19.47 2.84 13.43
N MET A 133 -19.32 3.06 12.12
CA MET A 133 -19.82 4.26 11.45
C MET A 133 -21.35 4.39 11.49
N ALA A 134 -22.08 3.26 11.40
CA ALA A 134 -23.54 3.24 11.45
C ALA A 134 -24.10 3.48 12.86
N LEU A 135 -23.45 2.95 13.90
CA LEU A 135 -23.93 3.10 15.28
C LEU A 135 -23.50 4.42 15.94
N ASN A 136 -22.43 5.05 15.47
CA ASN A 136 -21.99 6.34 15.95
C ASN A 136 -22.24 7.41 14.88
N PRO A 137 -23.35 8.18 14.95
CA PRO A 137 -23.65 9.23 13.98
C PRO A 137 -22.64 10.38 14.01
N HIS A 138 -21.84 10.51 15.07
CA HIS A 138 -20.79 11.52 15.18
C HIS A 138 -19.43 11.03 14.67
N MET A 139 -19.27 9.74 14.38
CA MET A 139 -18.02 9.21 13.85
C MET A 139 -17.81 9.72 12.42
N ARG A 140 -16.64 10.32 12.18
CA ARG A 140 -16.17 10.69 10.85
C ARG A 140 -14.89 9.91 10.58
N ALA A 141 -14.67 9.54 9.33
CA ALA A 141 -13.50 8.78 8.94
C ALA A 141 -12.80 9.40 7.73
N PHE A 142 -11.47 9.29 7.71
CA PHE A 142 -10.62 9.75 6.63
C PHE A 142 -9.73 8.59 6.17
N LEU A 143 -9.86 8.20 4.91
CA LEU A 143 -9.05 7.16 4.28
C LEU A 143 -8.12 7.79 3.25
N SER A 144 -6.83 7.50 3.34
CA SER A 144 -5.80 8.04 2.44
C SER A 144 -4.90 6.98 1.85
N HIS A 145 -4.53 7.15 0.59
CA HIS A 145 -3.55 6.32 -0.09
C HIS A 145 -2.60 7.17 -0.96
N GLY A 146 -1.41 6.64 -1.20
CA GLY A 146 -0.58 7.06 -2.33
C GLY A 146 -1.05 6.41 -3.62
N ARG A 147 -0.99 7.14 -4.74
CA ARG A 147 -1.39 6.65 -6.07
C ARG A 147 -0.50 5.54 -6.61
N TYR A 148 0.77 5.51 -6.22
CA TYR A 148 1.78 4.61 -6.77
C TYR A 148 2.08 3.41 -5.86
N ASP A 149 1.26 3.21 -4.82
CA ASP A 149 1.37 2.09 -3.89
C ASP A 149 0.79 0.80 -4.51
N MET A 150 1.64 -0.20 -4.74
CA MET A 150 1.20 -1.53 -5.16
C MET A 150 1.07 -2.53 -4.00
N ALA A 151 1.57 -2.20 -2.81
CA ALA A 151 1.41 -3.02 -1.61
C ALA A 151 -0.02 -2.90 -1.06
N THR A 152 -0.57 -1.68 -1.01
CA THR A 152 -1.97 -1.42 -0.65
C THR A 152 -2.66 -0.47 -1.64
N PRO A 153 -3.02 -0.96 -2.84
CA PRO A 153 -3.52 -0.12 -3.93
C PRO A 153 -4.78 0.66 -3.55
N TYR A 154 -4.79 1.97 -3.82
CA TYR A 154 -5.92 2.86 -3.50
C TYR A 154 -7.25 2.36 -4.08
N TYR A 155 -7.21 1.73 -5.26
CA TYR A 155 -8.41 1.26 -5.95
C TYR A 155 -9.10 0.11 -5.20
N ALA A 156 -8.36 -0.69 -4.43
CA ALA A 156 -8.96 -1.72 -3.57
C ALA A 156 -9.84 -1.07 -2.49
N SER A 157 -9.35 0.01 -1.88
CA SER A 157 -10.11 0.80 -0.90
C SER A 157 -11.31 1.53 -1.50
N ASP A 158 -11.17 2.12 -2.69
CA ASP A 158 -12.30 2.70 -3.42
C ASP A 158 -13.39 1.66 -3.70
N ARG A 159 -12.97 0.46 -4.14
CA ARG A 159 -13.90 -0.65 -4.37
C ARG A 159 -14.61 -1.06 -3.09
N LEU A 160 -13.88 -1.20 -1.97
CA LEU A 160 -14.49 -1.54 -0.68
C LEU A 160 -15.47 -0.45 -0.25
N ARG A 161 -15.12 0.84 -0.34
CA ARG A 161 -16.03 1.97 -0.09
C ARG A 161 -17.33 1.82 -0.88
N ASN A 162 -17.22 1.60 -2.19
CA ASN A 162 -18.39 1.54 -3.06
C ASN A 162 -19.26 0.29 -2.80
N LEU A 163 -18.67 -0.79 -2.28
CA LEU A 163 -19.37 -2.06 -1.99
C LEU A 163 -19.84 -2.18 -0.54
N MET A 164 -19.45 -1.28 0.36
CA MET A 164 -19.85 -1.30 1.78
C MET A 164 -21.35 -1.05 2.02
N ARG A 165 -22.08 -0.53 1.02
CA ARG A 165 -23.52 -0.21 1.10
C ARG A 165 -23.87 0.69 2.29
N LEU A 166 -23.03 1.68 2.56
CA LEU A 166 -23.32 2.72 3.56
C LEU A 166 -24.56 3.51 3.12
N ASP A 167 -25.39 3.92 4.08
CA ASP A 167 -26.48 4.84 3.80
C ASP A 167 -25.92 6.25 3.43
N PRO A 168 -26.75 7.14 2.86
CA PRO A 168 -26.27 8.45 2.41
C PRO A 168 -25.64 9.32 3.50
N ASP A 169 -26.15 9.28 4.74
CA ASP A 169 -25.59 10.06 5.86
C ASP A 169 -24.20 9.53 6.22
N THR A 170 -24.10 8.20 6.42
CA THR A 170 -22.82 7.56 6.74
C THR A 170 -21.78 7.77 5.62
N THR A 171 -22.22 7.75 4.36
CA THR A 171 -21.36 8.05 3.21
C THR A 171 -20.81 9.48 3.26
N GLY A 172 -21.63 10.46 3.65
CA GLY A 172 -21.22 11.85 3.82
C GLY A 172 -20.16 12.06 4.91
N ARG A 173 -20.05 11.14 5.87
CA ARG A 173 -19.08 11.16 6.98
C ARG A 173 -17.77 10.41 6.68
N LEU A 174 -17.66 9.78 5.51
CA LEU A 174 -16.45 9.08 5.05
C LEU A 174 -15.74 9.90 3.97
N THR A 175 -14.59 10.46 4.32
CA THR A 175 -13.69 11.13 3.38
C THR A 175 -12.67 10.15 2.83
N VAL A 176 -12.48 10.14 1.51
CA VAL A 176 -11.39 9.42 0.85
C VAL A 176 -10.56 10.40 0.02
N ARG A 177 -9.24 10.36 0.17
CA ARG A 177 -8.29 11.22 -0.58
C ARG A 177 -7.11 10.39 -1.07
N HIS A 178 -6.60 10.72 -2.25
CA HIS A 178 -5.41 10.10 -2.82
C HIS A 178 -4.35 11.16 -3.10
N PHE A 179 -3.11 10.86 -2.74
CA PHE A 179 -1.96 11.76 -2.85
C PHE A 179 -0.93 11.18 -3.82
N GLU A 180 -0.11 12.04 -4.42
CA GLU A 180 1.02 11.59 -5.25
C GLU A 180 2.05 10.87 -4.37
N GLY A 181 2.71 9.86 -4.92
CA GLY A 181 3.66 9.01 -4.20
C GLY A 181 3.11 7.62 -3.89
N GLY A 182 3.99 6.77 -3.36
CA GLY A 182 3.69 5.40 -2.99
C GLY A 182 3.05 5.23 -1.61
N HIS A 183 3.29 4.08 -0.99
CA HIS A 183 2.78 3.68 0.33
C HIS A 183 3.09 4.72 1.41
N MET A 184 4.29 5.29 1.35
CA MET A 184 4.75 6.36 2.23
C MET A 184 4.69 7.71 1.51
N PHE A 185 3.56 8.03 0.86
CA PHE A 185 3.39 9.23 0.02
C PHE A 185 3.83 10.54 0.70
N TYR A 186 3.74 10.62 2.03
CA TYR A 186 4.20 11.77 2.83
C TYR A 186 5.74 11.93 2.88
N ALA A 187 6.49 10.98 2.33
CA ALA A 187 7.91 11.18 2.06
C ALA A 187 8.11 12.24 0.96
N TRP A 188 7.17 12.37 0.03
CA TRP A 188 7.15 13.43 -0.97
C TRP A 188 6.68 14.72 -0.32
N GLU A 189 7.42 15.81 -0.54
CA GLU A 189 7.18 17.08 0.16
C GLU A 189 5.81 17.68 -0.16
N GLU A 190 5.43 17.74 -1.44
CA GLU A 190 4.14 18.29 -1.87
C GLU A 190 2.97 17.49 -1.29
N SER A 191 3.05 16.15 -1.36
CA SER A 191 2.04 15.26 -0.79
C SER A 191 1.97 15.35 0.71
N ARG A 192 3.09 15.54 1.41
CA ARG A 192 3.12 15.77 2.86
C ARG A 192 2.37 17.05 3.21
N HIS A 193 2.66 18.17 2.55
CA HIS A 193 1.97 19.44 2.79
C HIS A 193 0.48 19.33 2.48
N ALA A 194 0.12 18.73 1.34
CA ALA A 194 -1.28 18.51 0.96
C ALA A 194 -2.03 17.63 1.96
N PHE A 195 -1.41 16.55 2.44
CA PHE A 195 -1.99 15.67 3.44
C PHE A 195 -2.15 16.36 4.80
N THR A 196 -1.14 17.08 5.26
CA THR A 196 -1.23 17.87 6.50
C THR A 196 -2.38 18.87 6.43
N ALA A 197 -2.52 19.60 5.32
CA ALA A 197 -3.63 20.54 5.13
C ALA A 197 -4.99 19.83 5.13
N ALA A 198 -5.11 18.70 4.43
CA ALA A 198 -6.36 17.93 4.36
C ALA A 198 -6.78 17.36 5.72
N ILE A 199 -5.82 16.90 6.54
CA ILE A 199 -6.10 16.43 7.90
C ILE A 199 -6.47 17.59 8.82
N ALA A 200 -5.81 18.74 8.70
CA ALA A 200 -6.16 19.93 9.48
C ALA A 200 -7.60 20.40 9.16
N GLU A 201 -7.97 20.43 7.87
CA GLU A 201 -9.34 20.73 7.43
C GLU A 201 -10.36 19.70 7.96
N PHE A 202 -10.04 18.40 7.85
CA PHE A 202 -10.90 17.32 8.34
C PHE A 202 -11.16 17.44 9.85
N VAL A 203 -10.11 17.68 10.64
CA VAL A 203 -10.23 17.84 12.09
C VAL A 203 -11.00 19.11 12.44
N ALA A 204 -10.70 20.25 11.81
CA ALA A 204 -11.43 21.50 12.05
C ALA A 204 -12.93 21.35 11.74
N GLY A 205 -13.26 20.73 10.60
CA GLY A 205 -14.64 20.47 10.20
C GLY A 205 -15.36 19.46 11.10
N ALA A 206 -14.64 18.56 11.78
CA ALA A 206 -15.18 17.63 12.76
C ALA A 206 -15.47 18.29 14.12
N LEU A 207 -14.76 19.37 14.46
CA LEU A 207 -14.95 20.13 15.71
C LEU A 207 -15.99 21.25 15.60
N ALA A 208 -16.34 21.67 14.37
CA ALA A 208 -17.24 22.80 14.12
C ALA A 208 -18.74 22.45 14.14
N GLY A 209 -19.10 21.17 14.26
CA GLY A 209 -20.49 20.68 14.34
C GLY A 209 -20.73 19.87 15.60
#